data_AF-A0A954Y751-F1
#
_entry.id   AF-A0A954Y751-F1
#
_cell.length_a   1.000
_cell.length_b   1.000
_cell.length_c   1.000
_cell.angle_alpha   90.00
_cell.angle_beta   90.00
_cell.angle_gamma   90.00
#
_symmetry.space_group_name_H-M   'P 1'
#
loop_
_entity.id
_entity.type
_entity.pdbx_description
1 polymer ?
#
loop_
_entity_poly.entity_id
_entity_poly.type
_entity_poly.pdbx_seq_one_letter_code
_entity_poly.pdbx_strand_id
1 'polypeptide(L)'
;PPQEDTAFGQLIHDLTGPVIPTVLPGVHGVHAVDEAGVHPLLLAVGSERYMPFMQQQRPQELLTQACAILGQGQLSLAKYLLIAAESDHPPELHDIQAFLQHLLQRADWRRDLHFHTQTTIDTLDYSGDALNAGSKLVIAAAGPPRFELARELPKGLRLPEGFTAPHLVMPGVAALKGPPLPKPSFDYDASRRDATVGAAVELAAVDESRRKISHDMERFSQSLTREEPINRLRLVIVCDDPAMVCESLANFLWIVFTRSNPATDVWGIDSFIQEKHWGCHGPLVIDARIKPHHAPVLEEDPQVTERIEQMAAAGGPLSGLF
;
A
#
# COMPACT_ATOMS: atom_id res chain seq x y z
N PRO A 1 -10.49 4.99 10.59
CA PRO A 1 -10.54 5.64 11.92
C PRO A 1 -9.17 5.58 12.62
N PRO A 2 -8.56 6.72 13.01
CA PRO A 2 -7.49 6.69 14.00
C PRO A 2 -8.12 6.45 15.37
N GLN A 3 -7.80 5.31 15.98
CA GLN A 3 -8.26 4.92 17.33
C GLN A 3 -7.19 5.27 18.38
N GLU A 4 -7.42 4.88 19.64
CA GLU A 4 -6.45 4.97 20.75
C GLU A 4 -5.05 4.49 20.36
N ASP A 5 -4.95 3.46 19.52
CA ASP A 5 -3.70 2.92 18.99
C ASP A 5 -2.88 3.94 18.17
N THR A 6 -3.54 4.89 17.50
CA THR A 6 -2.89 6.00 16.78
C THR A 6 -2.23 6.97 17.77
N ALA A 7 -2.92 7.30 18.87
CA ALA A 7 -2.35 8.20 19.89
C ALA A 7 -1.14 7.55 20.58
N PHE A 8 -1.19 6.23 20.83
CA PHE A 8 -0.04 5.47 21.33
C PHE A 8 1.07 5.34 20.28
N GLY A 9 0.73 5.11 19.01
CA GLY A 9 1.69 5.03 17.90
C GLY A 9 2.47 6.33 17.71
N GLN A 10 1.77 7.47 17.70
CA GLN A 10 2.36 8.81 17.62
C GLN A 10 3.31 9.07 18.80
N LEU A 11 2.90 8.71 20.03
CA LEU A 11 3.72 8.91 21.23
C LEU A 11 5.00 8.04 21.20
N ILE A 12 4.88 6.79 20.75
CA ILE A 12 6.04 5.89 20.58
C ILE A 12 6.95 6.44 19.47
N HIS A 13 6.39 6.96 18.39
CA HIS A 13 7.14 7.56 17.29
C HIS A 13 7.93 8.79 17.77
N ASP A 14 7.30 9.70 18.53
CA ASP A 14 7.94 10.89 19.09
C ASP A 14 9.07 10.56 20.07
N LEU A 15 8.88 9.50 20.87
CA LEU A 15 9.89 9.01 21.83
C LEU A 15 11.06 8.29 21.16
N THR A 16 10.83 7.62 20.03
CA THR A 16 11.83 6.81 19.32
C THR A 16 12.52 7.55 18.18
N GLY A 17 11.93 8.62 17.65
CA GLY A 17 12.46 9.44 16.56
C GLY A 17 13.91 9.91 16.78
N PRO A 18 14.26 10.50 17.94
CA PRO A 18 15.64 10.90 18.24
C PRO A 18 16.63 9.73 18.34
N VAL A 19 16.13 8.50 18.51
CA VAL A 19 16.94 7.28 18.67
C VAL A 19 17.20 6.60 17.33
N ILE A 20 16.34 6.80 16.31
CA ILE A 20 16.46 6.18 14.99
C ILE A 20 17.87 6.32 14.39
N PRO A 21 18.50 7.51 14.34
CA PRO A 21 19.84 7.64 13.74
C PRO A 21 20.94 6.91 14.53
N THR A 22 20.71 6.63 15.82
CA THR A 22 21.67 5.91 16.67
C THR A 22 21.58 4.40 16.50
N VAL A 23 20.40 3.89 16.12
CA VAL A 23 20.16 2.46 15.89
C VAL A 23 20.32 2.06 14.42
N LEU A 24 19.99 2.97 13.50
CA LEU A 24 20.01 2.73 12.05
C LEU A 24 20.91 3.78 11.36
N PRO A 25 22.23 3.51 11.24
CA PRO A 25 23.16 4.47 10.67
C PRO A 25 22.79 4.91 9.25
N GLY A 26 22.66 6.22 9.05
CA GLY A 26 22.31 6.83 7.76
C GLY A 26 20.83 7.12 7.58
N VAL A 27 19.95 6.52 8.39
CA VAL A 27 18.51 6.81 8.39
C VAL A 27 18.25 8.09 9.19
N HIS A 28 17.65 9.07 8.53
CA HIS A 28 17.35 10.39 9.12
C HIS A 28 15.95 10.45 9.74
N GLY A 29 15.02 9.63 9.24
CA GLY A 29 13.68 9.52 9.78
C GLY A 29 12.92 8.33 9.19
N VAL A 30 11.98 7.80 9.96
CA VAL A 30 11.05 6.74 9.54
C VAL A 30 9.69 7.08 10.11
N HIS A 31 8.66 7.15 9.28
CA HIS A 31 7.28 7.42 9.69
C HIS A 31 6.41 6.21 9.36
N ALA A 32 5.72 5.68 10.37
CA ALA A 32 4.69 4.67 10.20
C ALA A 32 3.36 5.38 9.93
N VAL A 33 2.74 5.06 8.79
CA VAL A 33 1.57 5.81 8.31
C VAL A 33 0.31 5.21 8.94
N ASP A 34 -0.25 5.92 9.92
CA ASP A 34 -1.40 5.46 10.69
C ASP A 34 -2.64 5.22 9.81
N GLU A 35 -2.91 6.09 8.84
CA GLU A 35 -4.04 5.95 7.92
C GLU A 35 -3.93 4.70 7.03
N ALA A 36 -2.74 4.10 6.91
CA ALA A 36 -2.51 2.84 6.21
C ALA A 36 -2.72 1.60 7.10
N GLY A 37 -3.19 1.77 8.35
CA GLY A 37 -3.29 0.70 9.35
C GLY A 37 -2.06 0.59 10.25
N VAL A 38 -1.40 1.73 10.53
CA VAL A 38 -0.17 1.86 11.34
C VAL A 38 1.06 1.25 10.66
N HIS A 39 1.18 -0.08 10.66
CA HIS A 39 2.39 -0.76 10.20
C HIS A 39 2.49 -1.03 8.69
N PRO A 40 1.41 -1.19 7.89
CA PRO A 40 1.53 -1.64 6.50
C PRO A 40 2.41 -0.77 5.59
N LEU A 41 2.52 0.53 5.86
CA LEU A 41 3.32 1.49 5.10
C LEU A 41 4.29 2.26 6.00
N LEU A 42 5.57 2.20 5.64
CA LEU A 42 6.62 3.07 6.17
C LEU A 42 7.10 4.03 5.11
N LEU A 43 7.27 5.29 5.50
CA LEU A 43 8.03 6.30 4.76
C LEU A 43 9.37 6.50 5.46
N ALA A 44 10.47 6.63 4.71
CA ALA A 44 11.78 6.85 5.31
C ALA A 44 12.65 7.80 4.48
N VAL A 45 13.54 8.51 5.18
CA VAL A 45 14.60 9.31 4.58
C VAL A 45 15.94 8.72 4.98
N GLY A 46 16.78 8.44 3.99
CA GLY A 46 18.09 7.82 4.18
C GLY A 46 19.22 8.57 3.49
N SER A 47 20.45 8.27 3.88
CA SER A 47 21.66 8.86 3.31
C SER A 47 22.11 8.10 2.06
N GLU A 48 22.83 8.78 1.17
CA GLU A 48 23.53 8.14 0.06
C GLU A 48 24.99 8.58 0.00
N ARG A 49 25.87 7.82 0.67
CA ARG A 49 27.24 8.24 0.97
C ARG A 49 28.31 7.51 0.18
N TYR A 50 27.95 6.46 -0.56
CA TYR A 50 28.95 5.61 -1.24
C TYR A 50 29.77 6.36 -2.28
N MET A 51 29.19 7.34 -2.98
CA MET A 51 29.87 8.03 -4.09
C MET A 51 29.62 9.55 -4.06
N PRO A 52 30.18 10.29 -3.08
CA PRO A 52 29.83 11.70 -2.82
C PRO A 52 30.23 12.66 -3.95
N PHE A 53 31.13 12.23 -4.85
CA PHE A 53 31.61 13.04 -5.98
C PHE A 53 30.92 12.70 -7.32
N MET A 54 30.08 11.67 -7.35
CA MET A 54 29.30 11.32 -8.54
C MET A 54 27.89 11.86 -8.40
N GLN A 55 27.33 12.39 -9.49
CA GLN A 55 25.90 12.70 -9.51
C GLN A 55 25.12 11.41 -9.30
N GLN A 56 24.33 11.40 -8.23
CA GLN A 56 23.50 10.27 -7.89
C GLN A 56 22.36 10.14 -8.89
N GLN A 57 22.30 9.00 -9.59
CA GLN A 57 21.26 8.72 -10.56
C GLN A 57 20.37 7.53 -10.17
N ARG A 58 20.72 6.82 -9.10
CA ARG A 58 19.99 5.65 -8.61
C ARG A 58 20.21 5.39 -7.13
N PRO A 59 19.29 4.69 -6.46
CA PRO A 59 19.49 4.20 -5.10
C PRO A 59 20.69 3.25 -5.02
N GLN A 60 21.46 3.37 -3.93
CA GLN A 60 22.57 2.49 -3.57
C GLN A 60 22.49 2.20 -2.06
N GLU A 61 22.96 3.12 -1.22
CA GLU A 61 23.00 2.93 0.24
C GLU A 61 21.61 2.87 0.86
N LEU A 62 20.60 3.48 0.22
CA LEU A 62 19.21 3.37 0.67
C LEU A 62 18.75 1.91 0.78
N LEU A 63 19.25 1.00 -0.05
CA LEU A 63 18.87 -0.41 0.00
C LEU A 63 19.43 -1.11 1.25
N THR A 64 20.67 -0.77 1.65
CA THR A 64 21.26 -1.24 2.91
C THR A 64 20.45 -0.77 4.10
N GLN A 65 20.03 0.51 4.09
CA GLN A 65 19.21 1.11 5.14
C GLN A 65 17.80 0.49 5.17
N ALA A 66 17.20 0.23 4.01
CA ALA A 66 15.90 -0.42 3.91
C ALA A 66 15.92 -1.82 4.54
N CYS A 67 16.96 -2.62 4.28
CA CYS A 67 17.14 -3.91 4.94
C CYS A 67 17.29 -3.77 6.45
N ALA A 68 18.00 -2.75 6.94
CA ALA A 68 18.15 -2.50 8.37
C ALA A 68 16.82 -2.10 9.03
N ILE A 69 16.03 -1.23 8.39
CA ILE A 69 14.68 -0.84 8.83
C ILE A 69 13.79 -2.09 8.93
N LEU A 70 13.73 -2.89 7.87
CA LEU A 70 12.91 -4.10 7.83
C LEU A 70 13.42 -5.23 8.75
N GLY A 71 14.64 -5.11 9.29
CA GLY A 71 15.19 -6.01 10.30
C GLY A 71 14.91 -5.58 11.75
N GLN A 72 14.31 -4.40 11.97
CA GLN A 72 14.27 -3.76 13.28
C GLN A 72 12.88 -3.79 13.93
N GLY A 73 12.71 -4.62 14.96
CA GLY A 73 11.58 -4.56 15.89
C GLY A 73 10.21 -4.44 15.20
N GLN A 74 9.41 -3.45 15.58
CA GLN A 74 8.08 -3.20 15.00
C GLN A 74 8.14 -2.71 13.54
N LEU A 75 9.23 -2.09 13.11
CA LEU A 75 9.39 -1.63 11.71
C LEU A 75 9.46 -2.81 10.74
N SER A 76 9.88 -3.99 11.21
CA SER A 76 9.87 -5.23 10.43
C SER A 76 8.47 -5.69 10.03
N LEU A 77 7.40 -5.19 10.66
CA LEU A 77 6.02 -5.57 10.35
C LEU A 77 5.53 -4.96 9.03
N ALA A 78 6.17 -3.89 8.55
CA ALA A 78 5.72 -3.19 7.36
C ALA A 78 5.80 -4.01 6.08
N LYS A 79 4.79 -3.85 5.21
CA LYS A 79 4.75 -4.47 3.88
C LYS A 79 5.35 -3.56 2.83
N TYR A 80 5.12 -2.27 2.93
CA TYR A 80 5.64 -1.28 2.00
C TYR A 80 6.62 -0.38 2.73
N LEU A 81 7.83 -0.25 2.20
CA LEU A 81 8.80 0.73 2.66
C LEU A 81 9.17 1.64 1.48
N LEU A 82 8.77 2.89 1.59
CA LEU A 82 9.06 3.94 0.62
C LEU A 82 10.20 4.79 1.16
N ILE A 83 11.37 4.71 0.54
CA ILE A 83 12.58 5.38 1.04
C ILE A 83 13.14 6.36 0.01
N ALA A 84 13.44 7.59 0.45
CA ALA A 84 14.01 8.64 -0.39
C ALA A 84 15.39 9.09 0.14
N ALA A 85 16.26 9.55 -0.78
CA ALA A 85 17.55 10.10 -0.41
C ALA A 85 17.42 11.51 0.17
N GLU A 86 18.02 11.74 1.32
CA GLU A 86 18.03 13.05 2.01
C GLU A 86 18.62 14.16 1.11
N SER A 87 19.65 13.83 0.33
CA SER A 87 20.33 14.75 -0.58
C SER A 87 19.44 15.30 -1.70
N ASP A 88 18.30 14.64 -1.99
CA ASP A 88 17.30 15.11 -2.95
C ASP A 88 16.25 16.04 -2.32
N HIS A 89 16.40 16.37 -1.04
CA HIS A 89 15.52 17.23 -0.25
C HIS A 89 14.05 16.76 -0.30
N PRO A 90 13.75 15.53 0.18
CA PRO A 90 12.38 15.04 0.25
C PRO A 90 11.53 15.93 1.17
N PRO A 91 10.21 16.03 0.92
CA PRO A 91 9.28 16.65 1.85
C PRO A 91 9.33 15.98 3.24
N GLU A 92 8.81 16.69 4.24
CA GLU A 92 8.62 16.14 5.58
C GLU A 92 7.81 14.84 5.52
N LEU A 93 8.21 13.84 6.33
CA LEU A 93 7.61 12.50 6.29
C LEU A 93 6.11 12.47 6.65
N HIS A 94 5.63 13.48 7.38
CA HIS A 94 4.20 13.64 7.71
C HIS A 94 3.39 14.29 6.58
N ASP A 95 4.04 14.93 5.59
CA ASP A 95 3.38 15.34 4.33
C ASP A 95 3.40 14.18 3.34
N ILE A 96 2.59 13.16 3.67
CA ILE A 96 2.54 11.87 2.96
C ILE A 96 2.29 12.07 1.47
N GLN A 97 1.37 12.96 1.09
CA GLN A 97 1.05 13.22 -0.32
C GLN A 97 2.24 13.84 -1.07
N ALA A 98 2.92 14.83 -0.49
CA ALA A 98 4.10 15.40 -1.13
C ALA A 98 5.24 14.40 -1.21
N PHE A 99 5.45 13.58 -0.17
CA PHE A 99 6.46 12.53 -0.15
C PHE A 99 6.22 11.48 -1.24
N LEU A 100 4.97 11.01 -1.39
CA LEU A 100 4.58 10.10 -2.46
C LEU A 100 4.87 10.70 -3.84
N GLN A 101 4.50 11.96 -4.07
CA GLN A 101 4.80 12.65 -5.34
C GLN A 101 6.31 12.77 -5.58
N HIS A 102 7.09 13.12 -4.56
CA HIS A 102 8.55 13.20 -4.64
C HIS A 102 9.16 11.86 -5.11
N LEU A 103 8.68 10.75 -4.55
CA LEU A 103 9.10 9.40 -4.91
C LEU A 103 8.67 9.02 -6.34
N LEU A 104 7.39 9.24 -6.71
CA LEU A 104 6.86 8.90 -8.03
C LEU A 104 7.56 9.66 -9.17
N GLN A 105 8.05 10.86 -8.90
CA GLN A 105 8.83 11.66 -9.85
C GLN A 105 10.21 11.07 -10.13
N ARG A 106 10.77 10.23 -9.25
CA ARG A 106 12.18 9.80 -9.30
C ARG A 106 12.37 8.31 -9.53
N ALA A 107 11.56 7.49 -8.87
CA ALA A 107 11.74 6.04 -8.88
C ALA A 107 11.51 5.44 -10.28
N ASP A 108 12.43 4.56 -10.70
CA ASP A 108 12.42 3.83 -11.96
C ASP A 108 11.81 2.45 -11.75
N TRP A 109 10.60 2.21 -12.27
CA TRP A 109 9.89 0.92 -12.09
C TRP A 109 10.58 -0.28 -12.72
N ARG A 110 11.63 -0.05 -13.51
CA ARG A 110 12.45 -1.11 -14.10
C ARG A 110 13.55 -1.61 -13.15
N ARG A 111 13.80 -0.91 -12.04
CA ARG A 111 14.98 -1.11 -11.18
C ARG A 111 14.71 -0.93 -9.69
N ASP A 112 13.91 0.07 -9.33
CA ASP A 112 13.85 0.61 -7.96
C ASP A 112 12.76 -0.08 -7.11
N LEU A 113 12.40 -1.31 -7.48
CA LEU A 113 11.39 -2.14 -6.82
C LEU A 113 12.06 -3.40 -6.28
N HIS A 114 12.07 -3.55 -4.96
CA HIS A 114 12.77 -4.64 -4.31
C HIS A 114 11.79 -5.46 -3.47
N PHE A 115 11.38 -6.60 -4.03
CA PHE A 115 10.45 -7.51 -3.39
C PHE A 115 11.18 -8.47 -2.44
N HIS A 116 10.65 -8.60 -1.22
CA HIS A 116 10.97 -9.70 -0.32
C HIS A 116 9.75 -10.64 -0.30
N THR A 117 9.83 -11.71 -1.09
CA THR A 117 8.76 -12.70 -1.22
C THR A 117 8.90 -13.82 -0.18
N GLN A 118 7.80 -14.48 0.17
CA GLN A 118 7.78 -15.59 1.13
C GLN A 118 8.39 -15.19 2.49
N THR A 119 7.91 -14.08 3.03
CA THR A 119 8.37 -13.53 4.30
C THR A 119 7.25 -13.50 5.34
N THR A 120 7.61 -13.15 6.57
CA THR A 120 6.68 -13.02 7.67
C THR A 120 6.11 -11.60 7.73
N ILE A 121 4.82 -11.49 8.00
CA ILE A 121 4.10 -10.22 8.15
C ILE A 121 3.36 -10.19 9.49
N ASP A 122 2.78 -9.03 9.79
CA ASP A 122 1.96 -8.86 10.98
C ASP A 122 0.80 -9.87 11.05
N THR A 123 0.47 -10.31 12.26
CA THR A 123 -0.59 -11.27 12.53
C THR A 123 -1.96 -10.72 12.15
N LEU A 124 -2.13 -9.40 12.27
CA LEU A 124 -3.37 -8.69 11.92
C LEU A 124 -3.41 -8.27 10.44
N ASP A 125 -2.44 -8.70 9.64
CA ASP A 125 -2.44 -8.45 8.21
C ASP A 125 -3.21 -9.54 7.46
N TYR A 126 -4.42 -9.18 7.02
CA TYR A 126 -5.31 -10.07 6.27
C TYR A 126 -5.18 -9.94 4.75
N SER A 127 -4.16 -9.24 4.23
CA SER A 127 -3.95 -9.12 2.79
C SER A 127 -3.32 -10.39 2.18
N GLY A 128 -2.55 -11.13 2.98
CA GLY A 128 -1.97 -12.43 2.60
C GLY A 128 -2.96 -13.60 2.70
N ASP A 129 -2.58 -14.74 2.12
CA ASP A 129 -3.37 -15.98 2.09
C ASP A 129 -3.12 -16.93 3.26
N ALA A 130 -2.19 -16.58 4.14
CA ALA A 130 -1.85 -17.39 5.30
C ALA A 130 -1.44 -16.50 6.49
N LEU A 131 -1.70 -17.01 7.69
CA LEU A 131 -1.37 -16.33 8.94
C LEU A 131 0.13 -16.05 9.02
N ASN A 132 0.50 -14.80 9.32
CA ASN A 132 1.89 -14.34 9.40
C ASN A 132 2.73 -14.62 8.15
N ALA A 133 2.12 -14.76 6.97
CA ALA A 133 2.82 -15.03 5.72
C ALA A 133 2.44 -14.00 4.66
N GLY A 134 3.43 -13.50 3.93
CA GLY A 134 3.20 -12.58 2.84
C GLY A 134 4.48 -12.14 2.15
N SER A 135 4.50 -10.87 1.76
CA SER A 135 5.64 -10.27 1.09
C SER A 135 5.80 -8.81 1.47
N LYS A 136 6.97 -8.26 1.17
CA LYS A 136 7.29 -6.85 1.36
C LYS A 136 7.81 -6.26 0.06
N LEU A 137 7.61 -4.97 -0.14
CA LEU A 137 8.16 -4.21 -1.24
C LEU A 137 8.85 -2.96 -0.70
N VAL A 138 10.14 -2.84 -1.00
CA VAL A 138 10.89 -1.59 -0.85
C VAL A 138 10.85 -0.85 -2.19
N ILE A 139 10.45 0.41 -2.16
CA ILE A 139 10.59 1.34 -3.29
C ILE A 139 11.57 2.43 -2.88
N ALA A 140 12.70 2.50 -3.58
CA ALA A 140 13.77 3.44 -3.25
C ALA A 140 13.88 4.53 -4.32
N ALA A 141 13.91 5.80 -3.93
CA ALA A 141 14.05 6.92 -4.84
C ALA A 141 15.31 7.74 -4.52
N ALA A 142 16.16 7.92 -5.53
CA ALA A 142 17.32 8.80 -5.45
C ALA A 142 17.65 9.42 -6.82
N GLY A 143 18.14 10.65 -6.80
CA GLY A 143 18.49 11.46 -7.96
C GLY A 143 17.43 12.49 -8.35
N PRO A 144 17.69 13.24 -9.45
CA PRO A 144 16.80 14.29 -9.92
C PRO A 144 15.44 13.75 -10.36
N PRO A 145 14.36 14.57 -10.36
CA PRO A 145 13.08 14.21 -10.96
C PRO A 145 13.25 13.78 -12.42
N ARG A 146 12.62 12.65 -12.77
CA ARG A 146 12.68 12.00 -14.09
C ARG A 146 11.32 11.96 -14.79
N PHE A 147 10.23 12.13 -14.04
CA PHE A 147 8.87 12.02 -14.54
C PHE A 147 8.04 13.23 -14.14
N GLU A 148 7.27 13.76 -15.09
CA GLU A 148 6.21 14.72 -14.81
C GLU A 148 4.94 13.97 -14.44
N LEU A 149 4.32 14.34 -13.31
CA LEU A 149 3.12 13.68 -12.82
C LEU A 149 1.87 14.33 -13.43
N ALA A 150 1.05 13.54 -14.14
CA ALA A 150 -0.20 14.03 -14.70
C ALA A 150 -1.14 14.56 -13.60
N ARG A 151 -1.65 15.78 -13.78
CA ARG A 151 -2.59 16.46 -12.85
C ARG A 151 -4.06 16.35 -13.26
N GLU A 152 -4.30 15.68 -14.38
CA GLU A 152 -5.62 15.35 -14.91
C GLU A 152 -5.55 13.94 -15.49
N LEU A 153 -6.70 13.27 -15.60
CA LEU A 153 -6.76 12.00 -16.30
C LEU A 153 -6.33 12.19 -17.76
N PRO A 154 -5.46 11.32 -18.30
CA PRO A 154 -5.02 11.43 -19.69
C PRO A 154 -6.21 11.42 -20.66
N LYS A 155 -6.25 12.41 -21.56
CA LYS A 155 -7.29 12.46 -22.61
C LYS A 155 -7.20 11.21 -23.49
N GLY A 156 -8.36 10.65 -23.84
CA GLY A 156 -8.43 9.45 -24.68
C GLY A 156 -8.02 8.16 -23.97
N LEU A 157 -8.00 8.13 -22.63
CA LEU A 157 -7.75 6.93 -21.85
C LEU A 157 -8.69 5.79 -22.28
N ARG A 158 -8.12 4.71 -22.80
CA ARG A 158 -8.82 3.48 -23.12
C ARG A 158 -8.53 2.47 -22.03
N LEU A 159 -9.59 1.87 -21.48
CA LEU A 159 -9.49 0.85 -20.45
C LEU A 159 -9.89 -0.51 -21.03
N PRO A 160 -9.21 -1.59 -20.62
CA PRO A 160 -9.58 -2.95 -21.01
C PRO A 160 -10.96 -3.33 -20.48
N GLU A 161 -11.59 -4.34 -21.08
CA GLU A 161 -12.94 -4.77 -20.67
C GLU A 161 -13.00 -5.13 -19.19
N GLY A 162 -14.04 -4.62 -18.52
CA GLY A 162 -14.29 -4.79 -17.09
C GLY A 162 -13.61 -3.74 -16.20
N PHE A 163 -12.72 -2.90 -16.75
CA PHE A 163 -12.10 -1.79 -16.04
C PHE A 163 -12.78 -0.47 -16.41
N THR A 164 -13.27 0.27 -15.41
CA THR A 164 -14.12 1.44 -15.63
C THR A 164 -13.87 2.54 -14.60
N ALA A 165 -14.62 3.65 -14.72
CA ALA A 165 -14.66 4.73 -13.73
C ALA A 165 -13.27 5.25 -13.30
N PRO A 166 -12.44 5.74 -14.24
CA PRO A 166 -11.16 6.31 -13.88
C PRO A 166 -11.35 7.59 -13.06
N HIS A 167 -10.65 7.68 -11.93
CA HIS A 167 -10.59 8.87 -11.09
C HIS A 167 -9.13 9.20 -10.78
N LEU A 168 -8.80 10.49 -10.78
CA LEU A 168 -7.48 10.94 -10.34
C LEU A 168 -7.48 11.06 -8.82
N VAL A 169 -6.56 10.37 -8.14
CA VAL A 169 -6.42 10.44 -6.67
C VAL A 169 -5.56 11.63 -6.29
N MET A 170 -4.39 11.71 -6.90
CA MET A 170 -3.40 12.78 -6.74
C MET A 170 -2.55 12.84 -8.02
N PRO A 171 -1.69 13.86 -8.23
CA PRO A 171 -0.85 13.92 -9.41
C PRO A 171 -0.07 12.61 -9.64
N GLY A 172 -0.25 12.03 -10.83
CA GLY A 172 0.40 10.78 -11.25
C GLY A 172 -0.23 9.49 -10.71
N VAL A 173 -1.29 9.56 -9.90
CA VAL A 173 -1.99 8.39 -9.34
C VAL A 173 -3.46 8.40 -9.74
N ALA A 174 -3.93 7.32 -10.36
CA ALA A 174 -5.35 7.14 -10.68
C ALA A 174 -5.91 5.87 -10.03
N ALA A 175 -7.20 5.89 -9.71
CA ALA A 175 -7.97 4.72 -9.28
C ALA A 175 -8.95 4.32 -10.38
N LEU A 176 -9.08 3.01 -10.60
CA LEU A 176 -9.97 2.38 -11.57
C LEU A 176 -10.84 1.34 -10.87
N LYS A 177 -12.08 1.22 -11.32
CA LYS A 177 -12.97 0.14 -10.88
C LYS A 177 -12.60 -1.13 -11.64
N GLY A 178 -12.17 -2.16 -10.91
CA GLY A 178 -11.90 -3.47 -11.50
C GLY A 178 -13.14 -4.36 -11.59
N PRO A 179 -13.05 -5.50 -12.31
CA PRO A 179 -14.09 -6.52 -12.29
C PRO A 179 -14.32 -7.04 -10.86
N PRO A 180 -15.57 -7.35 -10.46
CA PRO A 180 -15.88 -7.76 -9.10
C PRO A 180 -15.26 -9.12 -8.79
N LEU A 181 -14.65 -9.24 -7.62
CA LEU A 181 -14.17 -10.52 -7.05
C LEU A 181 -15.28 -11.18 -6.21
N PRO A 182 -15.17 -12.48 -5.88
CA PRO A 182 -16.07 -13.09 -4.90
C PRO A 182 -15.99 -12.32 -3.57
N LYS A 183 -17.14 -12.16 -2.91
CA LYS A 183 -17.21 -11.40 -1.66
C LYS A 183 -16.43 -12.11 -0.53
N PRO A 184 -15.98 -11.36 0.49
CA PRO A 184 -15.49 -11.94 1.74
C PRO A 184 -16.41 -13.03 2.25
N SER A 185 -15.85 -14.20 2.53
CA SER A 185 -16.55 -15.34 3.12
C SER A 185 -15.93 -15.76 4.45
N PHE A 186 -15.05 -14.94 5.01
CA PHE A 186 -14.34 -15.24 6.25
C PHE A 186 -15.34 -15.32 7.42
N ASP A 187 -15.59 -16.53 7.90
CA ASP A 187 -16.43 -16.82 9.06
C ASP A 187 -15.55 -17.24 10.25
N TYR A 188 -15.37 -16.31 11.19
CA TYR A 188 -14.63 -16.50 12.44
C TYR A 188 -15.18 -17.68 13.28
N ASP A 189 -16.47 -17.99 13.16
CA ASP A 189 -17.12 -19.06 13.92
C ASP A 189 -17.02 -20.43 13.22
N ALA A 190 -17.03 -20.48 11.88
CA ALA A 190 -16.90 -21.73 11.13
C ALA A 190 -15.51 -22.37 11.27
N SER A 191 -14.45 -21.55 11.30
CA SER A 191 -13.07 -22.02 11.55
C SER A 191 -12.89 -22.69 12.93
N ARG A 192 -13.79 -22.41 13.88
CA ARG A 192 -13.81 -23.02 15.22
C ARG A 192 -14.68 -24.27 15.33
N ARG A 193 -15.68 -24.46 14.45
CA ARG A 193 -16.74 -25.48 14.65
C ARG A 193 -16.55 -26.76 13.83
N ASP A 194 -15.91 -26.71 12.66
CA ASP A 194 -15.53 -27.92 11.91
C ASP A 194 -14.36 -27.63 10.94
N ALA A 195 -13.13 -27.69 11.47
CA ALA A 195 -11.92 -27.14 10.85
C ALA A 195 -11.55 -27.73 9.48
N THR A 196 -12.10 -28.87 9.08
CA THR A 196 -11.75 -29.53 7.81
C THR A 196 -12.62 -29.11 6.63
N VAL A 197 -13.90 -28.80 6.84
CA VAL A 197 -14.81 -28.37 5.76
C VAL A 197 -14.70 -26.86 5.52
N GLY A 198 -14.60 -26.07 6.58
CA GLY A 198 -14.43 -24.61 6.48
C GLY A 198 -13.12 -24.22 5.78
N ALA A 199 -12.00 -24.85 6.18
CA ALA A 199 -10.69 -24.56 5.58
C ALA A 199 -10.61 -24.96 4.10
N ALA A 200 -11.28 -26.05 3.68
CA ALA A 200 -11.29 -26.48 2.28
C ALA A 200 -12.11 -25.54 1.38
N VAL A 201 -13.25 -25.04 1.87
CA VAL A 201 -14.09 -24.07 1.16
C VAL A 201 -13.38 -22.72 1.05
N GLU A 202 -12.72 -22.29 2.13
CA GLU A 202 -11.92 -21.06 2.16
C GLU A 202 -10.74 -21.13 1.18
N LEU A 203 -9.99 -22.25 1.18
CA LEU A 203 -8.90 -22.47 0.25
C LEU A 203 -9.36 -22.45 -1.22
N ALA A 204 -10.50 -23.08 -1.52
CA ALA A 204 -11.08 -23.07 -2.86
C ALA A 204 -11.51 -21.67 -3.32
N ALA A 205 -12.12 -20.88 -2.42
CA ALA A 205 -12.50 -19.49 -2.71
C ALA A 205 -11.28 -18.58 -2.91
N VAL A 206 -10.22 -18.78 -2.12
CA VAL A 206 -8.93 -18.08 -2.28
C VAL A 206 -8.28 -18.44 -3.62
N ASP A 207 -8.23 -19.72 -3.99
CA ASP A 207 -7.68 -20.17 -5.27
C ASP A 207 -8.47 -19.66 -6.48
N GLU A 208 -9.80 -19.67 -6.41
CA GLU A 208 -10.66 -19.10 -7.45
C GLU A 208 -10.41 -17.59 -7.60
N SER A 209 -10.37 -16.86 -6.49
CA SER A 209 -10.09 -15.42 -6.51
C SER A 209 -8.71 -15.13 -7.06
N ARG A 210 -7.68 -15.90 -6.70
CA ARG A 210 -6.32 -15.76 -7.26
C ARG A 210 -6.31 -15.91 -8.76
N ARG A 211 -6.94 -16.96 -9.30
CA ARG A 211 -7.03 -17.17 -10.75
C ARG A 211 -7.76 -16.01 -11.43
N LYS A 212 -8.83 -15.51 -10.83
CA LYS A 212 -9.59 -14.37 -11.36
C LYS A 212 -8.79 -13.08 -11.34
N ILE A 213 -8.08 -12.80 -10.25
CA ILE A 213 -7.17 -11.66 -10.11
C ILE A 213 -6.09 -11.74 -11.18
N SER A 214 -5.36 -12.85 -11.28
CA SER A 214 -4.31 -13.02 -12.29
C SER A 214 -4.86 -12.83 -13.70
N HIS A 215 -6.01 -13.43 -14.02
CA HIS A 215 -6.62 -13.27 -15.34
C HIS A 215 -7.00 -11.82 -15.66
N ASP A 216 -7.61 -11.11 -14.72
CA ASP A 216 -7.99 -9.71 -14.88
C ASP A 216 -6.76 -8.80 -15.02
N MET A 217 -5.74 -9.01 -14.18
CA MET A 217 -4.54 -8.19 -14.14
C MET A 217 -3.58 -8.46 -15.30
N GLU A 218 -3.49 -9.70 -15.78
CA GLU A 218 -2.81 -10.04 -17.03
C GLU A 218 -3.50 -9.38 -18.21
N ARG A 219 -4.84 -9.47 -18.30
CA ARG A 219 -5.61 -8.78 -19.33
C ARG A 219 -5.37 -7.27 -19.29
N PHE A 220 -5.36 -6.68 -18.09
CA PHE A 220 -5.08 -5.25 -17.92
C PHE A 220 -3.67 -4.87 -18.40
N SER A 221 -2.67 -5.60 -17.91
CA SER A 221 -1.26 -5.26 -18.11
C SER A 221 -0.76 -5.55 -19.53
N GLN A 222 -1.35 -6.54 -20.23
CA GLN A 222 -0.95 -6.95 -21.58
C GLN A 222 -1.69 -6.22 -22.70
N SER A 223 -2.86 -5.64 -22.42
CA SER A 223 -3.66 -4.94 -23.44
C SER A 223 -3.24 -3.48 -23.64
N LEU A 224 -2.36 -2.96 -22.81
CA LEU A 224 -1.87 -1.58 -22.84
C LEU A 224 -0.41 -1.56 -23.29
N THR A 225 -0.09 -0.72 -24.27
CA THR A 225 1.28 -0.54 -24.76
C THR A 225 1.95 0.69 -24.13
N ARG A 226 3.25 0.89 -24.36
CA ARG A 226 4.00 2.06 -23.85
C ARG A 226 3.55 3.40 -24.44
N GLU A 227 2.83 3.38 -25.55
CA GLU A 227 2.36 4.59 -26.25
C GLU A 227 0.98 5.06 -25.75
N GLU A 228 0.31 4.24 -24.94
CA GLU A 228 -1.03 4.55 -24.44
C GLU A 228 -1.03 5.76 -23.49
N PRO A 229 -2.09 6.60 -23.49
CA PRO A 229 -2.19 7.78 -22.62
C PRO A 229 -2.03 7.48 -21.14
N ILE A 230 -2.37 6.26 -20.70
CA ILE A 230 -2.23 5.81 -19.31
C ILE A 230 -0.80 5.92 -18.78
N ASN A 231 0.22 5.85 -19.65
CA ASN A 231 1.63 5.94 -19.27
C ASN A 231 2.07 7.33 -18.80
N ARG A 232 1.17 8.34 -18.83
CA ARG A 232 1.37 9.63 -18.16
C ARG A 232 1.13 9.56 -16.64
N LEU A 233 0.52 8.48 -16.17
CA LEU A 233 0.42 8.14 -14.75
C LEU A 233 1.68 7.36 -14.33
N ARG A 234 1.98 7.33 -13.04
CA ARG A 234 3.06 6.51 -12.47
C ARG A 234 2.51 5.33 -11.68
N LEU A 235 1.32 5.48 -11.11
CA LEU A 235 0.65 4.46 -10.30
C LEU A 235 -0.84 4.40 -10.65
N VAL A 236 -1.36 3.19 -10.80
CA VAL A 236 -2.77 2.90 -11.04
C VAL A 236 -3.26 1.97 -9.93
N ILE A 237 -4.35 2.32 -9.27
CA ILE A 237 -4.99 1.48 -8.27
C ILE A 237 -6.21 0.82 -8.91
N VAL A 238 -6.29 -0.50 -8.85
CA VAL A 238 -7.51 -1.24 -9.18
C VAL A 238 -8.25 -1.51 -7.88
N CYS A 239 -9.50 -1.07 -7.78
CA CYS A 239 -10.30 -1.15 -6.56
C CYS A 239 -11.79 -1.38 -6.87
N ASP A 240 -12.60 -1.57 -5.84
CA ASP A 240 -14.04 -1.78 -5.97
C ASP A 240 -14.82 -0.47 -6.21
N ASP A 241 -14.37 0.62 -5.56
CA ASP A 241 -14.99 1.94 -5.60
C ASP A 241 -13.93 3.06 -5.69
N PRO A 242 -13.62 3.53 -6.91
CA PRO A 242 -12.68 4.63 -7.12
C PRO A 242 -13.14 5.97 -6.55
N ALA A 243 -14.45 6.19 -6.42
CA ALA A 243 -14.97 7.45 -5.87
C ALA A 243 -14.61 7.53 -4.39
N MET A 244 -14.85 6.45 -3.64
CA MET A 244 -14.46 6.35 -2.22
C MET A 244 -12.94 6.51 -2.03
N VAL A 245 -12.12 5.92 -2.90
CA VAL A 245 -10.65 6.08 -2.86
C VAL A 245 -10.24 7.55 -3.04
N CYS A 246 -10.95 8.31 -3.86
CA CYS A 246 -10.66 9.71 -4.16
C CYS A 246 -11.26 10.71 -3.16
N GLU A 247 -12.14 10.28 -2.24
CA GLU A 247 -12.74 11.18 -1.24
C GLU A 247 -11.71 11.78 -0.29
N SER A 248 -10.66 11.03 0.06
CA SER A 248 -9.59 11.51 0.93
C SER A 248 -8.29 10.72 0.76
N LEU A 249 -7.16 11.34 1.11
CA LEU A 249 -5.87 10.64 1.18
C LEU A 249 -5.92 9.46 2.15
N ALA A 250 -6.63 9.61 3.28
CA ALA A 250 -6.79 8.54 4.26
C ALA A 250 -7.51 7.32 3.67
N ASN A 251 -8.58 7.51 2.88
CA ASN A 251 -9.26 6.41 2.20
C ASN A 251 -8.34 5.72 1.19
N PHE A 252 -7.57 6.50 0.41
CA PHE A 252 -6.57 5.95 -0.50
C PHE A 252 -5.53 5.09 0.23
N LEU A 253 -4.92 5.63 1.30
CA LEU A 253 -3.90 4.93 2.07
C LEU A 253 -4.47 3.65 2.71
N TRP A 254 -5.62 3.76 3.36
CA TRP A 254 -6.30 2.63 3.98
C TRP A 254 -6.60 1.53 2.96
N ILE A 255 -7.29 1.87 1.86
CA ILE A 255 -7.72 0.88 0.86
C ILE A 255 -6.51 0.22 0.20
N VAL A 256 -5.50 1.00 -0.22
CA VAL A 256 -4.36 0.45 -0.96
C VAL A 256 -3.50 -0.46 -0.08
N PHE A 257 -3.13 -0.01 1.11
CA PHE A 257 -2.10 -0.69 1.91
C PHE A 257 -2.66 -1.77 2.84
N THR A 258 -3.94 -1.72 3.21
CA THR A 258 -4.58 -2.80 3.99
C THR A 258 -5.07 -3.96 3.12
N ARG A 259 -5.36 -3.73 1.83
CA ARG A 259 -5.93 -4.75 0.92
C ARG A 259 -4.94 -5.36 -0.05
N SER A 260 -3.66 -4.95 -0.02
CA SER A 260 -2.65 -5.45 -0.94
C SER A 260 -1.49 -6.14 -0.21
N ASN A 261 -1.13 -7.31 -0.72
CA ASN A 261 0.10 -8.03 -0.43
C ASN A 261 1.06 -7.85 -1.62
N PRO A 262 2.23 -7.22 -1.44
CA PRO A 262 3.02 -6.69 -2.56
C PRO A 262 3.27 -7.67 -3.72
N ALA A 263 3.75 -8.87 -3.44
CA ALA A 263 4.15 -9.85 -4.45
C ALA A 263 2.99 -10.44 -5.26
N THR A 264 1.76 -10.40 -4.73
CA THR A 264 0.57 -10.93 -5.41
C THR A 264 -0.29 -9.83 -6.02
N ASP A 265 -0.20 -8.62 -5.48
CA ASP A 265 -1.11 -7.52 -5.82
C ASP A 265 -0.41 -6.33 -6.50
N VAL A 266 0.92 -6.31 -6.59
CA VAL A 266 1.67 -5.33 -7.39
C VAL A 266 1.98 -5.90 -8.76
N TRP A 267 1.44 -5.22 -9.76
CA TRP A 267 1.55 -5.50 -11.18
C TRP A 267 2.17 -4.29 -11.90
N GLY A 268 2.40 -4.41 -13.20
CA GLY A 268 2.92 -3.31 -13.99
C GLY A 268 2.60 -3.47 -15.47
N ILE A 269 2.32 -2.35 -16.13
CA ILE A 269 2.11 -2.33 -17.58
C ILE A 269 3.45 -2.63 -18.26
N ASP A 270 3.45 -3.60 -19.18
CA ASP A 270 4.67 -4.11 -19.81
C ASP A 270 5.73 -4.52 -18.78
N SER A 271 5.33 -5.39 -17.84
CA SER A 271 6.20 -5.96 -16.81
C SER A 271 7.15 -7.02 -17.37
N PHE A 272 8.33 -7.15 -16.77
CA PHE A 272 9.34 -8.12 -17.15
C PHE A 272 10.09 -8.67 -15.92
N ILE A 273 10.79 -9.78 -16.11
CA ILE A 273 11.79 -10.28 -15.17
C ILE A 273 13.13 -10.37 -15.90
N GLN A 274 14.14 -9.67 -15.40
CA GLN A 274 15.51 -9.73 -15.89
C GLN A 274 16.43 -10.11 -14.73
N GLU A 275 17.16 -11.22 -14.85
CA GLU A 275 18.12 -11.68 -13.82
C GLU A 275 17.50 -11.76 -12.41
N LYS A 276 16.26 -12.27 -12.33
CA LYS A 276 15.42 -12.36 -11.11
C LYS A 276 14.95 -11.02 -10.53
N HIS A 277 15.24 -9.90 -11.19
CA HIS A 277 14.67 -8.61 -10.86
C HIS A 277 13.36 -8.42 -11.64
N TRP A 278 12.27 -8.14 -10.93
CA TRP A 278 10.99 -7.79 -11.55
C TRP A 278 10.88 -6.28 -11.69
N GLY A 279 10.34 -5.82 -12.81
CA GLY A 279 10.02 -4.42 -13.03
C GLY A 279 9.01 -4.22 -14.14
N CYS A 280 8.68 -2.97 -14.45
CA CYS A 280 7.79 -2.63 -15.55
C CYS A 280 8.19 -1.34 -16.28
N HIS A 281 7.75 -1.21 -17.53
CA HIS A 281 8.04 -0.03 -18.35
C HIS A 281 6.96 1.06 -18.24
N GLY A 282 5.70 0.66 -18.07
CA GLY A 282 4.58 1.56 -17.84
C GLY A 282 4.32 1.82 -16.35
N PRO A 283 3.14 2.36 -15.99
CA PRO A 283 2.71 2.53 -14.61
C PRO A 283 2.75 1.23 -13.82
N LEU A 284 3.08 1.36 -12.52
CA LEU A 284 2.76 0.31 -11.57
C LEU A 284 1.25 0.23 -11.38
N VAL A 285 0.76 -0.97 -11.14
CA VAL A 285 -0.66 -1.23 -10.91
C VAL A 285 -0.81 -2.00 -9.61
N ILE A 286 -1.59 -1.51 -8.66
CA ILE A 286 -1.84 -2.21 -7.39
C ILE A 286 -3.30 -2.67 -7.34
N ASP A 287 -3.51 -3.97 -7.16
CA ASP A 287 -4.84 -4.55 -6.96
C ASP A 287 -5.26 -4.46 -5.47
N ALA A 288 -6.02 -3.42 -5.17
CA ALA A 288 -6.60 -3.14 -3.88
C ALA A 288 -8.09 -3.54 -3.78
N ARG A 289 -8.58 -4.39 -4.70
CA ARG A 289 -9.93 -4.98 -4.58
C ARG A 289 -10.04 -5.82 -3.31
N ILE A 290 -11.23 -5.85 -2.73
CA ILE A 290 -11.57 -6.75 -1.63
C ILE A 290 -11.50 -8.21 -2.11
N LYS A 291 -10.84 -9.06 -1.32
CA LYS A 291 -10.60 -10.47 -1.63
C LYS A 291 -11.37 -11.36 -0.65
N PRO A 292 -11.68 -12.63 -0.98
CA PRO A 292 -12.54 -13.49 -0.14
C PRO A 292 -12.01 -13.76 1.27
N HIS A 293 -10.69 -13.77 1.44
CA HIS A 293 -10.02 -13.98 2.72
C HIS A 293 -9.90 -12.71 3.57
N HIS A 294 -10.26 -11.53 3.03
CA HIS A 294 -10.32 -10.33 3.85
C HIS A 294 -11.43 -10.46 4.89
N ALA A 295 -11.21 -9.87 6.07
CA ALA A 295 -12.29 -9.71 7.02
C ALA A 295 -13.45 -8.92 6.38
N PRO A 296 -14.71 -9.32 6.60
CA PRO A 296 -15.84 -8.52 6.17
C PRO A 296 -15.75 -7.14 6.83
N VAL A 297 -16.21 -6.11 6.12
CA VAL A 297 -16.29 -4.77 6.68
C VAL A 297 -17.19 -4.82 7.92
N LEU A 298 -16.70 -4.30 9.04
CA LEU A 298 -17.52 -4.18 10.24
C LEU A 298 -18.58 -3.12 9.97
N GLU A 299 -19.82 -3.56 9.76
CA GLU A 299 -20.98 -2.68 9.69
C GLU A 299 -21.49 -2.45 11.12
N GLU A 300 -21.64 -1.19 11.50
CA GLU A 300 -22.25 -0.85 12.78
C GLU A 300 -23.71 -1.31 12.78
N ASP A 301 -24.13 -2.03 13.83
CA ASP A 301 -25.53 -2.39 13.99
C ASP A 301 -26.33 -1.11 14.29
N PRO A 302 -27.27 -0.69 13.43
CA PRO A 302 -28.00 0.56 13.61
C PRO A 302 -28.73 0.64 14.96
N GLN A 303 -29.18 -0.50 15.51
CA GLN A 303 -29.83 -0.53 16.82
C GLN A 303 -28.85 -0.33 17.97
N VAL A 304 -27.60 -0.79 17.81
CA VAL A 304 -26.53 -0.58 18.79
C VAL A 304 -26.06 0.86 18.72
N THR A 305 -25.84 1.41 17.53
CA THR A 305 -25.50 2.83 17.33
C THR A 305 -26.56 3.73 17.96
N GLU A 306 -27.85 3.48 17.68
CA GLU A 306 -28.95 4.25 18.27
C GLU A 306 -28.97 4.17 19.81
N ARG A 307 -28.71 2.99 20.39
CA ARG A 307 -28.61 2.84 21.86
C ARG A 307 -27.45 3.62 22.45
N ILE A 308 -26.28 3.60 21.80
CA ILE A 308 -25.11 4.37 22.25
C ILE A 308 -25.39 5.87 22.15
N GLU A 309 -26.01 6.33 21.07
CA GLU A 309 -26.42 7.73 20.90
C GLU A 309 -27.41 8.16 22.00
N GLN A 310 -28.39 7.31 22.35
CA GLN A 310 -29.30 7.56 23.47
C GLN A 310 -28.58 7.64 24.81
N MET A 311 -27.55 6.83 25.02
CA MET A 311 -26.73 6.87 26.24
C MET A 311 -25.83 8.11 26.31
N ALA A 312 -25.36 8.61 25.16
CA ALA A 312 -24.54 9.80 25.02
C ALA A 312 -25.36 11.11 25.04
N ALA A 313 -26.69 11.04 24.83
CA ALA A 313 -27.59 12.18 24.90
C ALA A 313 -27.52 12.90 26.27
N ALA A 314 -27.88 14.18 26.27
CA ALA A 314 -27.80 15.03 27.46
C ALA A 314 -28.59 14.42 28.65
N GLY A 315 -27.88 14.20 29.77
CA GLY A 315 -28.44 13.54 30.96
C GLY A 315 -28.38 12.00 30.94
N GLY A 316 -27.89 11.41 29.86
CA GLY A 316 -27.58 10.00 29.74
C GLY A 316 -26.28 9.61 30.47
N PRO A 317 -26.06 8.31 30.69
CA PRO A 317 -24.92 7.79 31.45
C PRO A 317 -23.56 8.07 30.79
N LEU A 318 -23.53 8.37 29.49
CA LEU A 318 -22.31 8.72 28.73
C LEU A 318 -22.26 10.21 28.35
N SER A 319 -23.18 11.02 28.88
CA SER A 319 -23.26 12.45 28.61
C SER A 319 -21.95 13.17 28.98
N GLY A 320 -21.31 13.82 28.00
CA GLY A 320 -20.10 14.61 28.18
C GLY A 320 -18.78 13.82 28.13
N LEU A 321 -18.82 12.53 27.80
CA LEU A 321 -17.63 11.71 27.54
C LEU A 321 -17.23 11.65 26.06
N PHE A 322 -18.12 12.09 25.16
CA PHE A 322 -17.95 12.12 23.72
C PHE A 322 -18.46 13.46 23.18
#